data_AF-A0A917K323-F1
#
_entry.id   AF-A0A917K323-F1
#
_cell.length_a   1.000
_cell.length_b   1.000
_cell.length_c   1.000
_cell.angle_alpha   90.00
_cell.angle_beta   90.00
_cell.angle_gamma   90.00
#
_symmetry.space_group_name_H-M   'P 1'
#
loop_
_entity.id
_entity.type
_entity.pdbx_description
1 polymer ?
#
loop_
_entity_poly.entity_id
_entity_poly.type
_entity_poly.pdbx_seq_one_letter_code
_entity_poly.pdbx_strand_id
1 'polypeptide(L)'
;MSETTIAFALDAAAMLLALLIALGAMRLGAAQFNLLAPADAEAVPIFHVSALMAGLICGAVLLICSPNLDAFAPRRIFAEDSPWAIDLKEFLTSYALPQAAALRTFWGGLRGESGAPVIMAAWTAVASILFGCFAALRFWRGWSRVRALLAFFSLAGWITLLLGYGVHLAAWVAAHLSFWIFLLLLVALQRWRHGRRSAAH
;
A
#
# COMPACT_ATOMS: atom_id res chain seq x y z
N MET A 1 21.91 12.12 29.47
CA MET A 1 20.95 11.40 28.61
C MET A 1 21.68 10.20 28.06
N SER A 2 21.25 8.97 28.33
CA SER A 2 21.99 7.78 27.87
C SER A 2 21.89 7.63 26.35
N GLU A 3 22.91 7.06 25.72
CA GLU A 3 22.95 6.82 24.26
C GLU A 3 21.69 6.06 23.76
N THR A 4 21.14 5.20 24.61
CA THR A 4 19.89 4.46 24.36
C THR A 4 18.66 5.36 24.19
N THR A 5 18.58 6.49 24.89
CA THR A 5 17.46 7.44 24.76
C THR A 5 17.53 8.21 23.46
N ILE A 6 18.74 8.52 22.98
CA ILE A 6 18.95 9.25 21.73
C ILE A 6 18.61 8.36 20.53
N ALA A 7 19.09 7.10 20.53
CA ALA A 7 18.77 6.13 19.49
C ALA A 7 17.25 5.90 19.37
N PHE A 8 16.57 5.70 20.50
CA PHE A 8 15.12 5.53 20.53
C PHE A 8 14.35 6.74 19.97
N ALA A 9 14.78 7.97 20.31
CA ALA A 9 14.14 9.17 19.81
C ALA A 9 14.30 9.35 18.29
N LEU A 10 15.47 8.95 17.74
CA LEU A 10 15.73 8.98 16.31
C LEU A 10 14.86 7.97 15.56
N ASP A 11 14.72 6.74 16.06
CA ASP A 11 13.86 5.72 15.45
C ASP A 11 12.39 6.13 15.45
N ALA A 12 11.92 6.68 16.58
CA ALA A 12 10.55 7.19 16.68
C ALA A 12 10.29 8.35 15.70
N ALA A 13 11.25 9.27 15.54
CA ALA A 13 11.15 10.35 14.57
C ALA A 13 11.14 9.83 13.13
N ALA A 14 11.95 8.81 12.82
CA ALA A 14 11.98 8.17 11.52
C ALA A 14 10.65 7.49 11.17
N MET A 15 10.07 6.74 12.11
CA MET A 15 8.75 6.13 11.97
C MET A 15 7.66 7.18 11.75
N LEU A 16 7.69 8.26 12.54
CA LEU A 16 6.73 9.36 12.39
C LEU A 16 6.84 10.01 11.01
N LEU A 17 8.07 10.27 10.54
CA LEU A 17 8.31 10.85 9.21
C LEU A 17 7.79 9.93 8.10
N ALA A 18 8.03 8.62 8.18
CA ALA A 18 7.53 7.64 7.22
C ALA A 18 5.98 7.61 7.19
N LEU A 19 5.34 7.68 8.36
CA LEU A 19 3.87 7.80 8.44
C LEU A 19 3.35 9.10 7.83
N LEU A 20 4.03 10.23 8.08
CA LEU A 20 3.67 11.52 7.50
C LEU A 20 3.79 11.50 5.97
N ILE A 21 4.75 10.77 5.40
CA ILE A 21 4.87 10.57 3.95
C ILE A 21 3.63 9.84 3.41
N ALA A 22 3.15 8.78 4.08
CA ALA A 22 1.91 8.10 3.67
C ALA A 22 0.68 9.02 3.75
N LEU A 23 0.56 9.82 4.82
CA LEU A 23 -0.52 10.80 4.97
C LEU A 23 -0.46 11.88 3.88
N GLY A 24 0.73 12.39 3.59
CA GLY A 24 0.98 13.34 2.51
C GLY A 24 0.60 12.77 1.14
N ALA A 25 1.02 11.54 0.86
CA ALA A 25 0.66 10.81 -0.37
C ALA A 25 -0.86 10.63 -0.52
N MET A 26 -1.58 10.30 0.56
CA MET A 26 -3.05 10.24 0.54
C MET A 26 -3.69 11.59 0.19
N ARG A 27 -3.20 12.69 0.77
CA ARG A 27 -3.70 14.04 0.47
C ARG A 27 -3.42 14.45 -0.97
N LEU A 28 -2.21 14.17 -1.46
CA LEU A 28 -1.83 14.42 -2.85
C LEU A 28 -2.68 13.61 -3.82
N GLY A 29 -2.93 12.33 -3.52
CA GLY A 29 -3.79 11.46 -4.33
C GLY A 29 -5.23 11.96 -4.39
N ALA A 30 -5.80 12.37 -3.26
CA ALA A 30 -7.14 12.97 -3.23
C ALA A 30 -7.20 14.29 -4.02
N ALA A 31 -6.20 15.16 -3.88
CA ALA A 31 -6.13 16.41 -4.63
C ALA A 31 -6.03 16.16 -6.14
N GLN A 32 -5.16 15.23 -6.57
CA GLN A 32 -5.01 14.87 -7.98
C GLN A 32 -6.29 14.26 -8.55
N PHE A 33 -6.97 13.39 -7.80
CA PHE A 33 -8.25 12.83 -8.20
C PHE A 33 -9.30 13.92 -8.40
N ASN A 34 -9.45 14.84 -7.44
CA ASN A 34 -10.42 15.94 -7.52
C ASN A 34 -10.17 16.88 -8.70
N LEU A 35 -8.90 17.10 -9.07
CA LEU A 35 -8.53 17.89 -10.25
C LEU A 35 -8.93 17.20 -11.56
N LEU A 36 -8.77 15.87 -11.62
CA LEU A 36 -9.00 15.10 -12.84
C LEU A 36 -10.47 14.71 -13.01
N ALA A 37 -11.16 14.38 -11.92
CA ALA A 37 -12.50 13.80 -11.92
C ALA A 37 -13.53 14.71 -12.60
N PRO A 38 -14.45 14.14 -13.41
CA PRO A 38 -15.65 14.83 -13.87
C PRO A 38 -16.51 15.35 -12.70
N ALA A 39 -17.27 16.42 -12.92
CA ALA A 39 -18.08 17.06 -11.87
C ALA A 39 -19.16 16.13 -11.27
N ASP A 40 -19.58 15.11 -12.02
CA ASP A 40 -20.57 14.12 -11.65
C ASP A 40 -19.95 12.79 -11.17
N ALA A 41 -18.62 12.70 -11.03
CA ALA A 41 -17.94 11.48 -10.61
C ALA A 41 -18.43 10.97 -9.25
N GLU A 42 -18.68 11.87 -8.29
CA GLU A 42 -19.19 11.52 -6.96
C GLU A 42 -20.57 10.85 -7.00
N ALA A 43 -21.37 11.14 -8.03
CA ALA A 43 -22.69 10.54 -8.22
C ALA A 43 -22.64 9.10 -8.76
N VAL A 44 -21.45 8.57 -9.09
CA VAL A 44 -21.24 7.22 -9.63
C VAL A 44 -20.39 6.39 -8.67
N PRO A 45 -20.99 5.76 -7.63
CA PRO A 45 -20.24 4.99 -6.62
C PRO A 45 -19.44 3.83 -7.22
N ILE A 46 -19.99 3.18 -8.26
CA ILE A 46 -19.36 2.03 -8.92
C ILE A 46 -18.01 2.39 -9.56
N PHE A 47 -17.81 3.64 -9.95
CA PHE A 47 -16.54 4.12 -10.50
C PHE A 47 -15.45 4.20 -9.41
N HIS A 48 -15.80 4.69 -8.23
CA HIS A 48 -14.88 4.76 -7.09
C HIS A 48 -14.53 3.37 -6.56
N VAL A 49 -15.54 2.51 -6.41
CA VAL A 49 -15.35 1.13 -5.94
C VAL A 49 -14.50 0.34 -6.92
N SER A 50 -14.71 0.49 -8.23
CA SER A 50 -13.89 -0.22 -9.22
C SER A 50 -12.44 0.28 -9.23
N ALA A 51 -12.21 1.59 -9.08
CA ALA A 51 -10.86 2.15 -8.95
C ALA A 51 -10.15 1.65 -7.67
N LEU A 52 -10.86 1.62 -6.55
CA LEU A 52 -10.37 1.09 -5.29
C LEU A 52 -9.99 -0.38 -5.41
N MET A 53 -10.90 -1.20 -5.92
CA MET A 53 -10.67 -2.63 -6.10
C MET A 53 -9.53 -2.90 -7.08
N ALA A 54 -9.47 -2.19 -8.20
CA ALA A 54 -8.37 -2.31 -9.15
C ALA A 54 -7.03 -1.94 -8.51
N GLY A 55 -6.97 -0.83 -7.76
CA GLY A 55 -5.76 -0.42 -7.03
C GLY A 55 -5.33 -1.43 -5.97
N LEU A 56 -6.27 -1.97 -5.19
CA LEU A 56 -5.97 -3.00 -4.18
C LEU A 56 -5.47 -4.30 -4.83
N ILE A 57 -6.11 -4.76 -5.91
CA ILE A 57 -5.69 -5.94 -6.67
C ILE A 57 -4.31 -5.71 -7.26
N CYS A 58 -4.08 -4.58 -7.94
CA CYS A 58 -2.77 -4.25 -8.49
C CYS A 58 -1.68 -4.20 -7.41
N GLY A 59 -1.93 -3.56 -6.27
CA GLY A 59 -0.98 -3.52 -5.16
C GLY A 59 -0.70 -4.91 -4.58
N ALA A 60 -1.72 -5.74 -4.37
CA ALA A 60 -1.56 -7.11 -3.92
C ALA A 60 -0.77 -7.97 -4.92
N VAL A 61 -1.04 -7.81 -6.21
CA VAL A 61 -0.34 -8.53 -7.29
C VAL A 61 1.13 -8.12 -7.33
N LEU A 62 1.45 -6.83 -7.18
CA LEU A 62 2.84 -6.37 -7.10
C LEU A 62 3.57 -6.90 -5.86
N LEU A 63 2.87 -7.06 -4.73
CA LEU A 63 3.42 -7.69 -3.54
C LEU A 63 3.68 -9.19 -3.77
N ILE A 64 2.77 -9.90 -4.45
CA ILE A 64 2.97 -11.32 -4.84
C ILE A 64 4.14 -11.44 -5.84
N CYS A 65 4.32 -10.46 -6.72
CA CYS A 65 5.42 -10.45 -7.67
C CYS A 65 6.76 -10.02 -7.04
N SER A 66 6.76 -9.62 -5.76
CA SER A 66 7.95 -9.14 -5.07
C SER A 66 8.99 -10.24 -4.93
N PRO A 67 10.27 -9.97 -5.24
CA PRO A 67 11.35 -10.98 -5.12
C PRO A 67 11.58 -11.44 -3.69
N ASN A 68 11.15 -10.66 -2.69
CA ASN A 68 11.43 -10.90 -1.28
C ASN A 68 10.16 -11.27 -0.50
N LEU A 69 9.24 -12.05 -1.10
CA LEU A 69 8.02 -12.51 -0.41
C LEU A 69 8.32 -13.16 0.95
N ASP A 70 9.39 -13.96 1.03
CA ASP A 70 9.81 -14.62 2.27
C ASP A 70 10.27 -13.63 3.35
N ALA A 71 10.70 -12.42 2.98
CA ALA A 71 11.10 -11.38 3.93
C ALA A 71 9.91 -10.88 4.77
N PHE A 72 8.68 -11.04 4.29
CA PHE A 72 7.47 -10.68 5.04
C PHE A 72 7.02 -11.74 6.05
N ALA A 73 7.70 -12.90 6.10
CA ALA A 73 7.39 -13.92 7.09
C ALA A 73 7.72 -13.39 8.51
N PRO A 74 6.84 -13.56 9.51
CA PRO A 74 7.09 -13.07 10.88
C PRO A 74 8.43 -13.54 11.45
N ARG A 75 8.83 -14.79 11.17
CA ARG A 75 10.13 -15.34 11.58
C ARG A 75 11.32 -14.57 11.02
N ARG A 76 11.21 -14.01 9.81
CA ARG A 76 12.26 -13.20 9.18
C ARG A 76 12.23 -11.76 9.66
N ILE A 77 11.05 -11.19 9.89
CA ILE A 77 10.88 -9.82 10.37
C ILE A 77 11.51 -9.62 11.75
N PHE A 78 11.32 -10.58 12.67
CA PHE A 78 11.85 -10.52 14.04
C PHE A 78 13.18 -11.28 14.22
N ALA A 79 13.83 -11.69 13.13
CA ALA A 79 15.16 -12.28 13.21
C ALA A 79 16.18 -11.22 13.61
N GLU A 80 17.28 -11.63 14.25
CA GLU A 80 18.39 -10.73 14.58
C GLU A 80 19.01 -10.12 13.31
N ASP A 81 19.17 -10.94 12.26
CA ASP A 81 19.53 -10.50 10.90
C ASP A 81 18.28 -10.22 10.05
N SER A 82 17.37 -9.39 10.54
CA SER A 82 16.15 -9.05 9.80
C SER A 82 16.47 -8.27 8.53
N PRO A 83 15.89 -8.63 7.36
CA PRO A 83 16.07 -7.87 6.12
C PRO A 83 15.42 -6.47 6.19
N TRP A 84 14.70 -6.18 7.27
CA TRP A 84 14.04 -4.91 7.54
C TRP A 84 14.79 -4.06 8.59
N ALA A 85 15.88 -4.56 9.16
CA ALA A 85 16.75 -3.81 10.09
C ALA A 85 17.66 -2.83 9.31
N ILE A 86 17.02 -1.98 8.50
CA ILE A 86 17.65 -0.98 7.64
C ILE A 86 17.25 0.41 8.10
N ASP A 87 18.07 1.42 7.81
CA ASP A 87 17.75 2.79 8.15
C ASP A 87 16.58 3.35 7.30
N LEU A 88 16.04 4.51 7.70
CA LEU A 88 14.94 5.14 6.98
C LEU A 88 15.32 5.49 5.53
N LYS A 89 16.56 5.91 5.30
CA LYS A 89 17.01 6.33 3.97
C LYS A 89 16.97 5.14 3.02
N GLU A 90 17.54 4.03 3.43
CA GLU A 90 17.57 2.77 2.70
C GLU A 90 16.14 2.23 2.51
N PHE A 91 15.30 2.32 3.52
CA PHE A 91 13.88 1.99 3.40
C PHE A 91 13.19 2.80 2.30
N LEU A 92 13.36 4.12 2.31
CA LEU A 92 12.73 5.00 1.32
C LEU A 92 13.31 4.78 -0.09
N THR A 93 14.62 4.55 -0.23
CA THR A 93 15.20 4.32 -1.56
C THR A 93 14.83 2.96 -2.15
N SER A 94 14.63 1.95 -1.30
CA SER A 94 14.43 0.57 -1.75
C SER A 94 12.95 0.16 -1.84
N TYR A 95 12.09 0.77 -1.02
CA TYR A 95 10.70 0.32 -0.82
C TYR A 95 9.64 1.43 -0.92
N ALA A 96 10.01 2.70 -1.11
CA ALA A 96 9.01 3.76 -1.32
C ALA A 96 8.21 3.58 -2.62
N LEU A 97 8.80 2.94 -3.62
CA LEU A 97 8.18 2.65 -4.91
C LEU A 97 8.20 1.14 -5.21
N PRO A 98 7.27 0.65 -6.05
CA PRO A 98 7.30 -0.73 -6.51
C PRO A 98 8.64 -1.06 -7.16
N GLN A 99 9.24 -2.16 -6.72
CA GLN A 99 10.55 -2.58 -7.23
C GLN A 99 10.48 -2.93 -8.71
N ALA A 100 11.51 -2.56 -9.46
CA ALA A 100 11.64 -2.93 -10.88
C ALA A 100 11.61 -4.45 -11.09
N ALA A 101 12.13 -5.22 -10.13
CA ALA A 101 12.05 -6.68 -10.16
C ALA A 101 10.60 -7.19 -10.10
N ALA A 102 9.76 -6.63 -9.22
CA ALA A 102 8.34 -7.00 -9.14
C ALA A 102 7.59 -6.69 -10.44
N LEU A 103 7.90 -5.56 -11.09
CA LEU A 103 7.33 -5.21 -12.40
C LEU A 103 7.78 -6.19 -13.49
N ARG A 104 9.04 -6.65 -13.49
CA ARG A 104 9.52 -7.67 -14.42
C ARG A 104 8.81 -9.00 -14.21
N THR A 105 8.63 -9.43 -12.97
CA THR A 105 7.89 -10.66 -12.63
C THR A 105 6.43 -10.56 -13.07
N PHE A 106 5.78 -9.42 -12.83
CA PHE A 106 4.42 -9.16 -13.33
C PHE A 106 4.35 -9.28 -14.85
N TRP A 107 5.30 -8.70 -15.57
CA TRP A 107 5.36 -8.77 -17.03
C TRP A 107 5.62 -10.19 -17.54
N GLY A 108 6.50 -10.94 -16.88
CA GLY A 108 6.69 -12.37 -17.12
C GLY A 108 5.40 -13.17 -16.91
N GLY A 109 4.61 -12.81 -15.89
CA GLY A 109 3.28 -13.37 -15.64
C GLY A 109 2.31 -13.15 -16.80
N LEU A 110 2.29 -11.94 -17.37
CA LEU A 110 1.45 -11.64 -18.55
C LEU A 110 1.88 -12.40 -19.80
N ARG A 111 3.17 -12.70 -19.94
CA ARG A 111 3.73 -13.49 -21.05
C ARG A 111 3.60 -15.01 -20.86
N GLY A 112 3.15 -15.46 -19.68
CA GLY A 112 3.10 -16.89 -19.35
C GLY A 112 4.47 -17.50 -19.03
N GLU A 113 5.48 -16.68 -18.77
CA GLU A 113 6.86 -17.08 -18.46
C GLU A 113 7.07 -17.36 -16.95
N SER A 114 6.06 -17.08 -16.12
CA SER A 114 6.12 -17.22 -14.65
C SER A 114 5.26 -18.39 -14.17
N GLY A 115 5.33 -18.72 -12.86
CA GLY A 115 4.48 -19.74 -12.27
C GLY A 115 2.98 -19.39 -12.39
N ALA A 116 2.12 -20.42 -12.45
CA ALA A 116 0.66 -20.31 -12.51
C ALA A 116 0.05 -19.24 -11.55
N PRO A 117 0.43 -19.13 -10.26
CA PRO A 117 -0.15 -18.12 -9.38
C PRO A 117 0.17 -16.68 -9.82
N VAL A 118 1.37 -16.42 -10.34
CA VAL A 118 1.77 -15.10 -10.85
C VAL A 118 1.01 -14.78 -12.14
N ILE A 119 0.82 -15.75 -13.03
CA ILE A 119 0.03 -15.60 -14.25
C ILE A 119 -1.42 -15.23 -13.91
N MET A 120 -2.06 -15.98 -13.01
CA MET A 120 -3.43 -15.72 -12.57
C MET A 120 -3.57 -14.35 -11.92
N ALA A 121 -2.64 -14.00 -11.04
CA ALA A 121 -2.58 -12.70 -10.37
C ALA A 121 -2.45 -11.55 -11.39
N ALA A 122 -1.53 -11.68 -12.36
CA ALA A 122 -1.30 -10.66 -13.38
C ALA A 122 -2.53 -10.44 -14.27
N TRP A 123 -3.17 -11.49 -14.74
CA TRP A 123 -4.40 -11.39 -15.54
C TRP A 123 -5.60 -10.88 -14.73
N THR A 124 -5.67 -11.18 -13.44
CA THR A 124 -6.70 -10.62 -12.55
C THR A 124 -6.54 -9.11 -12.40
N ALA A 125 -5.30 -8.61 -12.30
CA ALA A 125 -5.03 -7.17 -12.31
C ALA A 125 -5.50 -6.52 -13.61
N VAL A 126 -5.15 -7.11 -14.76
CA VAL A 126 -5.58 -6.62 -16.08
C VAL A 126 -7.10 -6.59 -16.19
N ALA A 127 -7.78 -7.67 -15.80
CA ALA A 127 -9.23 -7.75 -15.83
C ALA A 127 -9.89 -6.66 -14.96
N SER A 128 -9.35 -6.41 -13.76
CA SER A 128 -9.86 -5.36 -12.86
C SER A 128 -9.71 -3.94 -13.45
N ILE A 129 -8.58 -3.66 -14.11
CA ILE A 129 -8.33 -2.39 -14.80
C ILE A 129 -9.27 -2.23 -15.99
N LEU A 130 -9.44 -3.27 -16.81
CA LEU A 130 -10.36 -3.25 -17.95
C LEU A 130 -11.81 -3.04 -17.51
N PHE A 131 -12.23 -3.67 -16.40
CA PHE A 131 -13.56 -3.47 -15.83
C PHE A 131 -13.79 -2.01 -15.40
N GLY A 132 -12.82 -1.39 -14.72
CA GLY A 132 -12.90 0.01 -14.32
C GLY A 132 -12.89 0.98 -15.51
N CYS A 133 -12.05 0.72 -16.51
CA CYS A 133 -12.06 1.44 -17.78
C CYS A 133 -13.42 1.34 -18.48
N PHE A 134 -13.99 0.14 -18.55
CA PHE A 134 -15.31 -0.07 -19.16
C PHE A 134 -16.39 0.75 -18.43
N ALA A 135 -16.38 0.78 -17.10
CA ALA A 135 -17.27 1.63 -16.32
C ALA A 135 -17.10 3.12 -16.70
N ALA A 136 -15.87 3.63 -16.73
CA ALA A 136 -15.59 5.02 -17.11
C ALA A 136 -16.09 5.35 -18.54
N LEU A 137 -15.88 4.44 -19.50
CA LEU A 137 -16.33 4.59 -20.88
C LEU A 137 -17.86 4.54 -21.04
N ARG A 138 -18.55 3.80 -20.16
CA ARG A 138 -20.00 3.59 -20.18
C ARG A 138 -20.79 4.78 -19.63
N PHE A 139 -20.26 5.46 -18.62
CA PHE A 139 -20.94 6.58 -17.95
C PHE A 139 -20.60 7.94 -18.57
N TRP A 140 -19.40 8.14 -19.12
CA TRP A 140 -18.97 9.43 -19.67
C TRP A 140 -18.70 9.41 -21.18
N ARG A 141 -18.96 10.56 -21.82
CA ARG A 141 -18.75 10.80 -23.26
C ARG A 141 -17.86 12.03 -23.48
N GLY A 142 -17.26 12.11 -24.67
CA GLY A 142 -16.42 13.25 -25.06
C GLY A 142 -15.22 13.46 -24.14
N TRP A 143 -14.95 14.72 -23.78
CA TRP A 143 -13.78 15.08 -22.95
C TRP A 143 -13.89 14.58 -21.50
N SER A 144 -15.11 14.48 -20.96
CA SER A 144 -15.34 13.94 -19.62
C SER A 144 -14.91 12.48 -19.49
N ARG A 145 -14.92 11.72 -20.59
CA ARG A 145 -14.42 10.33 -20.63
C ARG A 145 -12.92 10.26 -20.38
N VAL A 146 -12.14 11.12 -21.04
CA VAL A 146 -10.68 11.16 -20.87
C VAL A 146 -10.35 11.52 -19.42
N ARG A 147 -11.04 12.54 -18.89
CA ARG A 147 -10.96 12.93 -17.48
C ARG A 147 -11.30 11.79 -16.52
N ALA A 148 -12.39 11.05 -16.77
CA ALA A 148 -12.78 9.89 -15.97
C ALA A 148 -11.71 8.79 -16.01
N LEU A 149 -11.15 8.48 -17.17
CA LEU A 149 -10.07 7.49 -17.29
C LEU A 149 -8.81 7.95 -16.53
N LEU A 150 -8.41 9.21 -16.68
CA LEU A 150 -7.26 9.75 -15.96
C LEU A 150 -7.48 9.74 -14.45
N ALA A 151 -8.67 10.10 -13.99
CA ALA A 151 -9.04 10.04 -12.57
C ALA A 151 -9.04 8.59 -12.06
N PHE A 152 -9.54 7.64 -12.85
CA PHE A 152 -9.52 6.21 -12.53
C PHE A 152 -8.10 5.69 -12.36
N PHE A 153 -7.23 5.91 -13.36
CA PHE A 153 -5.84 5.45 -13.32
C PHE A 153 -5.06 6.14 -12.20
N SER A 154 -5.30 7.43 -11.97
CA SER A 154 -4.69 8.15 -10.85
C SER A 154 -5.08 7.54 -9.51
N LEU A 155 -6.37 7.32 -9.27
CA LEU A 155 -6.87 6.75 -8.02
C LEU A 155 -6.37 5.32 -7.81
N ALA A 156 -6.51 4.46 -8.81
CA ALA A 156 -6.01 3.08 -8.75
C ALA A 156 -4.49 3.04 -8.54
N GLY A 157 -3.75 3.92 -9.21
CA GLY A 157 -2.30 4.06 -9.06
C GLY A 157 -1.90 4.48 -7.65
N TRP A 158 -2.54 5.51 -7.08
CA TRP A 158 -2.29 5.93 -5.70
C TRP A 158 -2.58 4.84 -4.68
N ILE A 159 -3.69 4.12 -4.85
CA ILE A 159 -4.06 3.02 -3.95
C ILE A 159 -3.05 1.88 -4.06
N THR A 160 -2.59 1.56 -5.27
CA THR A 160 -1.52 0.57 -5.51
C THR A 160 -0.24 0.96 -4.77
N LEU A 161 0.19 2.23 -4.91
CA LEU A 161 1.40 2.75 -4.27
C LEU A 161 1.27 2.77 -2.75
N LEU A 162 0.15 3.25 -2.22
CA LEU A 162 -0.11 3.33 -0.78
C LEU A 162 -0.20 1.94 -0.16
N LEU A 163 -0.82 0.97 -0.83
CA LEU A 163 -0.87 -0.41 -0.35
C LEU A 163 0.54 -1.02 -0.32
N GLY A 164 1.30 -0.87 -1.41
CA GLY A 164 2.67 -1.33 -1.49
C GLY A 164 3.53 -0.73 -0.38
N TYR A 165 3.54 0.60 -0.27
CA TYR A 165 4.26 1.32 0.77
C TYR A 165 3.82 0.92 2.17
N GLY A 166 2.51 0.84 2.43
CA GLY A 166 1.95 0.51 3.73
C GLY A 166 2.35 -0.87 4.23
N VAL A 167 2.40 -1.87 3.34
CA VAL A 167 2.85 -3.24 3.70
C VAL A 167 4.34 -3.26 4.03
N HIS A 168 5.18 -2.58 3.24
CA HIS A 168 6.62 -2.48 3.53
C HIS A 168 6.88 -1.68 4.80
N LEU A 169 6.14 -0.59 5.01
CA LEU A 169 6.22 0.23 6.22
C LEU A 169 5.83 -0.58 7.46
N ALA A 170 4.77 -1.39 7.37
CA ALA A 170 4.35 -2.24 8.48
C ALA A 170 5.44 -3.26 8.84
N ALA A 171 6.10 -3.87 7.85
CA ALA A 171 7.21 -4.80 8.08
C ALA A 171 8.43 -4.08 8.69
N TRP A 172 8.79 -2.91 8.15
CA TRP A 172 9.90 -2.09 8.65
C TRP A 172 9.68 -1.61 10.10
N VAL A 173 8.48 -1.07 10.39
CA VAL A 173 8.10 -0.67 11.75
C VAL A 173 8.07 -1.87 12.69
N ALA A 174 7.56 -3.01 12.26
CA ALA A 174 7.54 -4.22 13.07
C ALA A 174 8.94 -4.73 13.43
N ALA A 175 9.91 -4.61 12.52
CA ALA A 175 11.30 -5.01 12.79
C ALA A 175 12.01 -4.08 13.79
N HIS A 176 11.70 -2.78 13.76
CA HIS A 176 12.31 -1.79 14.66
C HIS A 176 11.63 -1.70 16.03
N LEU A 177 10.35 -2.08 16.12
CA LEU A 177 9.69 -2.24 17.41
C LEU A 177 10.27 -3.48 18.09
N SER A 178 10.92 -3.31 19.25
CA SER A 178 11.33 -4.47 20.04
C SER A 178 10.10 -5.35 20.31
N PHE A 179 10.27 -6.68 20.25
CA PHE A 179 9.18 -7.65 20.44
C PHE A 179 8.29 -7.30 21.65
N TRP A 180 8.91 -6.83 22.73
CA TRP A 180 8.24 -6.37 23.95
C TRP A 180 7.41 -5.10 23.77
N ILE A 181 7.90 -4.10 23.03
CA ILE A 181 7.15 -2.87 22.75
C ILE A 181 5.96 -3.17 21.83
N PHE A 182 6.15 -4.03 20.82
CA PHE A 182 5.04 -4.46 19.96
C PHE A 182 3.95 -5.21 20.75
N LEU A 183 4.36 -6.12 21.65
CA LEU A 183 3.44 -6.84 22.53
C LEU A 183 2.70 -5.88 23.47
N LEU A 184 3.39 -4.90 24.07
CA LEU A 184 2.80 -3.89 24.93
C LEU A 184 1.84 -2.97 24.16
N LEU A 185 2.19 -2.58 22.94
CA LEU A 185 1.32 -1.78 22.07
C LEU A 185 0.05 -2.56 21.71
N LEU A 186 0.17 -3.84 21.37
CA LEU A 186 -0.98 -4.73 21.11
C LEU A 186 -1.88 -4.84 22.34
N VAL A 187 -1.30 -5.04 23.53
CA VAL A 187 -2.05 -5.10 24.78
C VAL A 187 -2.75 -3.77 25.08
N ALA A 188 -2.08 -2.64 24.88
CA ALA A 188 -2.69 -1.31 25.04
C ALA A 188 -3.84 -1.07 24.06
N LEU A 189 -3.67 -1.47 22.79
CA LEU A 189 -4.68 -1.34 21.75
C LEU A 189 -5.88 -2.25 22.02
N GLN A 190 -5.64 -3.49 22.47
CA GLN A 190 -6.67 -4.42 22.90
C GLN A 190 -7.44 -3.88 24.11
N ARG A 191 -6.74 -3.32 25.10
CA ARG A 191 -7.35 -2.69 26.28
C ARG A 191 -8.22 -1.50 25.90
N TRP A 192 -7.77 -0.65 24.98
CA TRP A 192 -8.56 0.47 24.48
C TRP A 192 -9.82 0.00 23.72
N ARG A 193 -9.69 -1.05 22.89
CA ARG A 193 -10.81 -1.64 22.13
C ARG A 193 -11.85 -2.31 23.03
N HIS A 194 -11.43 -3.00 24.10
CA HIS A 194 -12.33 -3.72 25.01
C HIS A 194 -12.83 -2.87 26.18
N GLY A 195 -12.05 -1.88 26.62
CA GLY A 195 -12.45 -0.93 27.67
C GLY A 195 -13.66 -0.08 27.27
N ARG A 196 -13.82 0.25 25.98
CA ARG A 196 -15.01 0.96 25.48
C ARG A 196 -16.31 0.12 25.53
N ARG A 197 -16.23 -1.20 25.57
CA ARG A 197 -17.42 -2.08 25.69
C ARG A 197 -17.89 -2.28 27.12
N SER A 198 -17.02 -2.06 28.12
CA SER A 198 -17.38 -2.25 29.54
C SER A 198 -18.00 -1.01 30.18
N ALA A 199 -17.95 0.16 29.53
CA ALA A 199 -18.52 1.41 30.03
C ALA A 199 -19.97 1.68 29.54
N ALA A 200 -20.60 0.69 28.88
CA ALA A 200 -21.95 0.79 28.31
C ALA A 200 -22.97 -0.16 28.99
N HIS A 201 -22.63 -0.69 30.16
CA HIS A 201 -23.52 -1.45 31.03
C HIS A 201 -23.66 -0.76 32.39
#